data_AF-K4EK33-F1
#
_entry.id   AF-K4EK33-F1
#
_cell.length_a   1.000
_cell.length_b   1.000
_cell.length_c   1.000
_cell.angle_alpha   90.00
_cell.angle_beta   90.00
_cell.angle_gamma   90.00
#
_symmetry.space_group_name_H-M   'P 1'
#
loop_
_entity.id
_entity.type
_entity.pdbx_description
1 polymer ?
#
loop_
_entity_poly.entity_id
_entity_poly.type
_entity_poly.pdbx_seq_one_letter_code
_entity_poly.pdbx_strand_id
1 'polypeptide(L)'
;MHMKMNIIVAMHEASRGIGINGELPWRIPEDMAHFARVTQKSVVIMGRKTWYSIPPKFRPLKNRLNIVLSRDPETRASIVSNTPGCMAFASLELCLQYLRQLHPSTIVFAIGGSSLYKEILAMQMLCERIYMTLVSGGPKTHSFDTFFPEIDETVYSKRICGGSGEHDDWKYKFVIYERPTSESVQSIETISQGH
;
A
#
# COMPACT_ATOMS: atom_id res chain seq x y z
N MET A 1 0.66 -14.66 18.39
CA MET A 1 -0.14 -13.64 17.67
C MET A 1 0.34 -13.58 16.23
N HIS A 2 -0.54 -13.68 15.25
CA HIS A 2 -0.17 -13.54 13.84
C HIS A 2 0.07 -12.06 13.53
N MET A 3 1.24 -11.71 13.02
CA MET A 3 1.53 -10.37 12.54
C MET A 3 0.63 -10.05 11.35
N LYS A 4 0.01 -8.88 11.37
CA LYS A 4 -0.76 -8.32 10.27
C LYS A 4 -0.12 -7.04 9.78
N MET A 5 -0.37 -6.69 8.53
CA MET A 5 0.04 -5.42 7.96
C MET A 5 -1.06 -4.83 7.08
N ASN A 6 -0.93 -3.55 6.76
CA ASN A 6 -1.83 -2.84 5.89
C ASN A 6 -1.15 -2.56 4.54
N ILE A 7 -1.94 -2.38 3.50
CA ILE A 7 -1.49 -1.80 2.23
C ILE A 7 -1.98 -0.36 2.17
N ILE A 8 -1.18 0.55 1.61
CA ILE A 8 -1.65 1.87 1.19
C ILE A 8 -1.22 2.15 -0.24
N VAL A 9 -2.18 2.51 -1.10
CA VAL A 9 -1.94 2.64 -2.55
C VAL A 9 -2.91 3.65 -3.18
N ALA A 10 -2.45 4.40 -4.17
CA ALA A 10 -3.31 5.12 -5.10
C ALA A 10 -3.38 4.32 -6.41
N MET A 11 -4.58 4.10 -6.93
CA MET A 11 -4.83 3.20 -8.06
C MET A 11 -5.86 3.79 -9.01
N HIS A 12 -5.58 3.72 -10.32
CA HIS A 12 -6.53 4.09 -11.35
C HIS A 12 -7.70 3.11 -11.39
N GLU A 13 -8.92 3.60 -11.25
CA GLU A 13 -10.12 2.82 -10.99
C GLU A 13 -10.44 1.84 -12.12
N ALA A 14 -10.32 2.27 -13.38
CA ALA A 14 -10.71 1.44 -14.53
C ALA A 14 -9.64 0.41 -14.95
N SER A 15 -8.35 0.70 -14.72
CA SER A 15 -7.23 -0.13 -15.24
C SER A 15 -6.41 -0.83 -14.17
N ARG A 16 -6.59 -0.47 -12.90
CA ARG A 16 -5.70 -0.80 -11.78
C ARG A 16 -4.27 -0.24 -11.90
N GLY A 17 -4.06 0.73 -12.78
CA GLY A 17 -2.74 1.37 -12.96
C GLY A 17 -2.27 2.10 -11.70
N ILE A 18 -1.01 1.89 -11.31
CA ILE A 18 -0.38 2.53 -10.13
C ILE A 18 0.95 3.22 -10.45
N GLY A 19 1.46 3.07 -11.67
CA GLY A 19 2.74 3.62 -12.07
C GLY A 19 2.95 3.58 -13.58
N ILE A 20 3.84 4.46 -14.02
CA ILE A 20 4.33 4.55 -15.39
C ILE A 20 5.79 4.99 -15.36
N ASN A 21 6.68 4.29 -16.06
CA ASN A 21 8.12 4.58 -16.13
C ASN A 21 8.80 4.72 -14.76
N GLY A 22 8.28 4.01 -13.75
CA GLY A 22 8.79 4.09 -12.38
C GLY A 22 8.40 5.35 -11.61
N GLU A 23 7.45 6.14 -12.10
CA GLU A 23 6.90 7.32 -11.41
C GLU A 23 5.42 7.13 -11.05
N LEU A 24 4.92 7.99 -10.15
CA LEU A 24 3.49 8.09 -9.91
C LEU A 24 2.83 8.74 -11.14
N PRO A 25 1.70 8.21 -11.63
CA PRO A 25 1.10 8.72 -12.86
C PRO A 25 0.42 10.09 -12.70
N TRP A 26 0.18 10.51 -11.45
CA TRP A 26 -0.44 11.79 -11.10
C TRP A 26 0.26 12.45 -9.91
N ARG A 27 -0.03 13.73 -9.71
CA ARG A 27 0.37 14.49 -8.52
C ARG A 27 -0.89 15.04 -7.85
N ILE A 28 -1.38 14.32 -6.85
CA ILE A 28 -2.56 14.71 -6.06
C ILE A 28 -2.07 15.02 -4.63
N PRO A 29 -1.90 16.29 -4.25
CA PRO A 29 -1.41 16.68 -2.92
C PRO A 29 -2.23 16.11 -1.77
N GLU A 30 -3.55 15.96 -1.95
CA GLU A 30 -4.48 15.43 -0.97
C GLU A 30 -4.24 13.94 -0.71
N ASP A 31 -3.90 13.17 -1.75
CA ASP A 31 -3.47 11.77 -1.62
C ASP A 31 -2.13 11.68 -0.87
N MET A 32 -1.17 12.54 -1.18
CA MET A 32 0.12 12.59 -0.47
C MET A 32 -0.05 12.98 1.00
N ALA A 33 -0.95 13.92 1.31
CA ALA A 33 -1.30 14.30 2.67
C ALA A 33 -2.01 13.15 3.41
N HIS A 34 -2.90 12.43 2.73
CA HIS A 34 -3.54 11.23 3.27
C HIS A 34 -2.50 10.15 3.58
N PHE A 35 -1.62 9.82 2.64
CA PHE A 35 -0.53 8.87 2.82
C PHE A 35 0.37 9.23 4.00
N ALA A 36 0.79 10.50 4.10
CA ALA A 36 1.64 10.96 5.19
C ALA A 36 0.96 10.82 6.55
N ARG A 37 -0.33 11.16 6.65
CA ARG A 37 -1.13 11.06 7.89
C ARG A 37 -1.35 9.60 8.30
N VAL A 38 -1.74 8.73 7.37
CA VAL A 38 -2.06 7.33 7.65
C VAL A 38 -0.81 6.52 8.02
N THR A 39 0.33 6.82 7.40
CA THR A 39 1.58 6.08 7.64
C THR A 39 2.46 6.67 8.73
N GLN A 40 2.04 7.73 9.42
CA GLN A 40 2.88 8.38 10.43
C GLN A 40 3.20 7.44 11.60
N LYS A 41 4.44 7.48 12.13
CA LYS A 41 4.91 6.66 13.26
C LYS A 41 4.74 5.14 13.05
N SER A 42 4.82 4.69 11.80
CA SER A 42 4.68 3.29 11.41
C SER A 42 5.96 2.74 10.77
N VAL A 43 5.96 1.45 10.49
CA VAL A 43 6.92 0.82 9.58
C VAL A 43 6.37 0.88 8.17
N VAL A 44 7.18 1.32 7.21
CA VAL A 44 6.82 1.32 5.78
C VAL A 44 7.75 0.38 5.02
N ILE A 45 7.17 -0.59 4.31
CA ILE A 45 7.86 -1.59 3.51
C ILE A 45 7.65 -1.25 2.04
N MET A 46 8.74 -1.24 1.27
CA MET A 46 8.67 -1.03 -0.16
C MET A 46 9.68 -1.86 -0.94
N GLY A 47 9.41 -2.11 -2.22
CA GLY A 47 10.38 -2.70 -3.14
C GLY A 47 11.44 -1.69 -3.62
N ARG A 48 12.58 -2.18 -4.08
CA ARG A 48 13.69 -1.38 -4.63
C ARG A 48 13.26 -0.31 -5.65
N LYS A 49 12.40 -0.64 -6.61
CA LYS A 49 11.96 0.33 -7.64
C LYS A 49 11.17 1.49 -7.03
N THR A 50 10.26 1.19 -6.10
CA THR A 50 9.49 2.18 -5.34
C THR A 50 10.40 3.04 -4.46
N TRP A 51 11.45 2.46 -3.87
CA TRP A 51 12.46 3.25 -3.18
C TRP A 51 13.09 4.28 -4.13
N TYR A 52 13.54 3.89 -5.32
CA TYR A 52 14.18 4.82 -6.25
C TYR A 52 13.22 5.82 -6.90
N SER A 53 11.91 5.54 -6.97
CA SER A 53 10.91 6.48 -7.47
C SER A 53 10.64 7.64 -6.52
N ILE A 54 10.89 7.46 -5.22
CA ILE A 54 10.72 8.55 -4.25
C ILE A 54 11.87 9.55 -4.45
N PRO A 55 11.58 10.86 -4.61
CA PRO A 55 12.63 11.87 -4.77
C PRO A 55 13.64 11.81 -3.62
N PRO A 56 14.96 11.91 -3.87
CA PRO A 56 16.00 11.74 -2.85
C PRO A 56 15.79 12.60 -1.60
N LYS A 57 15.31 13.85 -1.77
CA LYS A 57 15.01 14.77 -0.66
C LYS A 57 13.94 14.27 0.33
N PHE A 58 13.12 13.30 -0.07
CA PHE A 58 12.08 12.70 0.76
C PHE A 58 12.45 11.30 1.28
N ARG A 59 13.63 10.78 0.93
CA ARG A 59 14.14 9.51 1.45
C ARG A 59 15.17 9.74 2.57
N PRO A 60 15.09 9.00 3.69
CA PRO A 60 14.00 8.11 4.07
C PRO A 60 12.74 8.92 4.41
N LEU A 61 11.56 8.28 4.32
CA LEU A 61 10.32 8.92 4.69
C LEU A 61 10.34 9.27 6.18
N LYS A 62 10.33 10.57 6.51
CA LYS A 62 10.47 11.07 7.90
C LYS A 62 9.42 10.46 8.84
N ASN A 63 9.82 10.27 10.11
CA ASN A 63 8.98 9.74 11.21
C ASN A 63 8.41 8.34 10.96
N ARG A 64 9.11 7.52 10.16
CA ARG A 64 8.77 6.13 9.83
C ARG A 64 10.03 5.28 9.84
N LEU A 65 9.92 4.03 10.24
CA LEU A 65 10.97 3.04 9.97
C LEU A 65 10.82 2.61 8.51
N ASN A 66 11.82 2.93 7.68
CA ASN A 66 11.78 2.60 6.26
C ASN A 66 12.44 1.24 6.03
N ILE A 67 11.76 0.35 5.34
CA ILE A 67 12.27 -0.97 4.96
C ILE A 67 12.22 -1.12 3.45
N VAL A 68 13.37 -1.43 2.83
CA VAL A 68 13.47 -1.68 1.39
C VAL A 68 13.77 -3.15 1.10
N LEU A 69 12.96 -3.77 0.25
CA LEU A 69 13.18 -5.12 -0.25
C LEU A 69 13.98 -5.09 -1.54
N SER A 70 15.15 -5.75 -1.54
CA SER A 70 16.00 -5.91 -2.72
C SER A 70 16.74 -7.23 -2.66
N ARG A 71 16.69 -8.02 -3.74
CA ARG A 71 17.45 -9.28 -3.86
C ARG A 71 18.95 -9.04 -4.04
N ASP A 72 19.33 -7.88 -4.58
CA ASP A 72 20.72 -7.51 -4.81
C ASP A 72 21.42 -7.07 -3.50
N PRO A 73 22.48 -7.78 -3.04
CA PRO A 73 23.22 -7.43 -1.82
C PRO A 73 23.89 -6.06 -1.87
N GLU A 74 24.42 -5.65 -3.01
CA GLU A 74 25.12 -4.37 -3.15
C GLU A 74 24.15 -3.20 -2.98
N THR A 75 22.98 -3.27 -3.63
CA THR A 75 21.89 -2.32 -3.42
C THR A 75 21.50 -2.25 -1.94
N ARG A 76 21.34 -3.38 -1.25
CA ARG A 76 20.97 -3.39 0.17
C ARG A 76 22.03 -2.68 1.02
N ALA A 77 23.31 -3.02 0.83
CA ALA A 77 24.41 -2.41 1.55
C ALA A 77 24.45 -0.89 1.32
N SER A 78 24.33 -0.46 0.07
CA SER A 78 24.29 0.96 -0.31
C SER A 78 23.12 1.72 0.32
N ILE A 79 21.92 1.13 0.36
CA ILE A 79 20.76 1.78 0.98
C ILE A 79 21.01 1.99 2.48
N VAL A 80 21.49 0.97 3.19
CA VAL A 80 21.72 1.04 4.63
C VAL A 80 22.87 1.98 4.97
N SER A 81 23.97 1.98 4.19
CA SER A 81 25.12 2.84 4.46
C SER A 81 24.83 4.32 4.21
N ASN A 82 24.04 4.63 3.17
CA ASN A 82 23.79 6.01 2.76
C ASN A 82 22.53 6.62 3.40
N THR A 83 21.69 5.79 4.05
CA THR A 83 20.38 6.23 4.54
C THR A 83 20.15 5.81 6.00
N PRO A 84 20.64 6.59 6.97
CA PRO A 84 20.37 6.34 8.39
C PRO A 84 18.87 6.24 8.67
N GLY A 85 18.46 5.24 9.44
CA GLY A 85 17.04 4.97 9.73
C GLY A 85 16.30 4.16 8.65
N CYS A 86 17.02 3.66 7.64
CA CYS A 86 16.50 2.68 6.68
C CYS A 86 17.11 1.30 6.94
N MET A 87 16.29 0.26 6.79
CA MET A 87 16.73 -1.14 6.76
C MET A 87 16.49 -1.72 5.36
N ALA A 88 17.21 -2.80 5.04
CA ALA A 88 17.01 -3.51 3.80
C ALA A 88 17.06 -5.03 3.99
N PHE A 89 16.13 -5.74 3.35
CA PHE A 89 16.02 -7.21 3.42
C PHE A 89 16.00 -7.83 2.02
N ALA A 90 16.45 -9.08 1.92
CA ALA A 90 16.49 -9.79 0.65
C ALA A 90 15.10 -10.25 0.17
N SER A 91 14.15 -10.44 1.10
CA SER A 91 12.79 -10.89 0.81
C SER A 91 11.80 -10.42 1.88
N LEU A 92 10.50 -10.58 1.59
CA LEU A 92 9.44 -10.28 2.55
C LEU A 92 9.50 -11.20 3.76
N GLU A 93 9.85 -12.48 3.59
CA GLU A 93 9.91 -13.44 4.69
C GLU A 93 10.95 -13.05 5.74
N LEU A 94 12.15 -12.64 5.31
CA LEU A 94 13.20 -12.16 6.23
C LEU A 94 12.78 -10.86 6.93
N CYS A 95 12.10 -9.97 6.21
CA CYS A 95 11.51 -8.77 6.80
C CYS A 95 10.48 -9.15 7.89
N LEU A 96 9.58 -10.08 7.61
CA LEU A 96 8.58 -10.55 8.58
C LEU A 96 9.21 -11.20 9.82
N GLN A 97 10.31 -11.94 9.67
CA GLN A 97 11.05 -12.50 10.81
C GLN A 97 11.61 -11.42 11.72
N TYR A 98 12.13 -10.33 11.16
CA TYR A 98 12.55 -9.16 11.94
C TYR A 98 11.36 -8.47 12.61
N LEU A 99 10.29 -8.20 11.86
CA LEU A 99 9.13 -7.48 12.37
C LEU A 99 8.44 -8.19 13.53
N ARG A 100 8.43 -9.54 13.55
CA ARG A 100 7.90 -10.34 14.68
C ARG A 100 8.62 -10.08 16.00
N GLN A 101 9.82 -9.52 15.98
CA GLN A 101 10.60 -9.18 17.18
C GLN A 101 10.28 -7.77 17.69
N LEU A 102 9.55 -6.96 16.92
CA LEU A 102 9.13 -5.62 17.33
C LEU A 102 7.93 -5.68 18.27
N HIS A 103 7.61 -4.54 18.89
CA HIS A 103 6.48 -4.41 19.79
C HIS A 103 5.16 -4.85 19.10
N PRO A 104 4.26 -5.60 19.75
CA PRO A 104 3.01 -6.08 19.13
C PRO A 104 2.09 -5.00 18.58
N SER A 105 2.18 -3.76 19.09
CA SER A 105 1.42 -2.61 18.59
C SER A 105 2.05 -1.92 17.37
N THR A 106 3.13 -2.47 16.81
CA THR A 106 3.80 -1.90 15.63
C THR A 106 2.87 -1.95 14.43
N ILE A 107 2.50 -0.78 13.91
CA ILE A 107 1.72 -0.67 12.68
C ILE A 107 2.66 -0.77 11.49
N VAL A 108 2.32 -1.62 10.53
CA VAL A 108 3.11 -1.89 9.34
C VAL A 108 2.29 -1.59 8.10
N PHE A 109 2.89 -0.86 7.15
CA PHE A 109 2.32 -0.57 5.84
C PHE A 109 3.24 -1.07 4.73
N ALA A 110 2.69 -1.82 3.78
CA ALA A 110 3.29 -1.98 2.46
C ALA A 110 2.86 -0.81 1.57
N ILE A 111 3.84 -0.12 0.99
CA ILE A 111 3.64 1.08 0.17
C ILE A 111 4.02 0.87 -1.30
N GLY A 112 4.23 -0.39 -1.69
CA GLY A 112 4.43 -0.83 -3.06
C GLY A 112 5.83 -1.36 -3.37
N GLY A 113 6.13 -1.77 -4.59
CA GLY A 113 5.27 -1.72 -5.76
C GLY A 113 4.45 -2.99 -5.99
N SER A 114 4.02 -3.17 -7.24
CA SER A 114 3.15 -4.28 -7.69
C SER A 114 3.58 -5.66 -7.18
N SER A 115 4.88 -5.99 -7.24
CA SER A 115 5.38 -7.30 -6.79
C SER A 115 5.15 -7.55 -5.30
N LEU A 116 5.38 -6.52 -4.46
CA LEU A 116 5.18 -6.61 -3.02
C LEU A 116 3.69 -6.76 -2.69
N TYR A 117 2.84 -5.97 -3.35
CA TYR A 117 1.39 -6.09 -3.19
C TYR A 117 0.90 -7.49 -3.56
N LYS A 118 1.36 -8.02 -4.70
CA LYS A 118 0.99 -9.36 -5.16
C LYS A 118 1.40 -10.44 -4.15
N GLU A 119 2.62 -10.37 -3.64
CA GLU A 119 3.13 -11.31 -2.65
C GLU A 119 2.33 -11.27 -1.35
N ILE A 120 2.02 -10.07 -0.84
CA ILE A 120 1.23 -9.88 0.38
C ILE A 120 -0.20 -10.39 0.21
N LEU A 121 -0.86 -10.09 -0.92
CA LEU A 121 -2.25 -10.53 -1.15
C LEU A 121 -2.35 -12.03 -1.41
N ALA A 122 -1.31 -12.66 -1.96
CA ALA A 122 -1.26 -14.12 -2.10
C ALA A 122 -1.13 -14.85 -0.75
N MET A 123 -0.48 -14.22 0.24
CA MET A 123 -0.40 -14.72 1.61
C MET A 123 -1.67 -14.36 2.38
N GLN A 124 -2.74 -15.12 2.10
CA GLN A 124 -4.04 -14.97 2.76
C GLN A 124 -3.85 -14.83 4.28
N MET A 125 -4.55 -13.86 4.87
CA MET A 125 -4.49 -13.44 6.28
C MET A 125 -3.40 -12.44 6.68
N LEU A 126 -2.36 -12.19 5.87
CA LEU A 126 -1.31 -11.23 6.22
C LEU A 126 -1.78 -9.76 6.12
N CYS A 127 -2.53 -9.44 5.06
CA CYS A 127 -3.08 -8.09 4.87
C CYS A 127 -4.39 -7.92 5.68
N GLU A 128 -4.45 -6.89 6.52
CA GLU A 128 -5.63 -6.56 7.32
C GLU A 128 -6.54 -5.59 6.58
N ARG A 129 -5.98 -4.47 6.13
CA ARG A 129 -6.69 -3.42 5.40
C ARG A 129 -5.88 -2.94 4.21
N ILE A 130 -6.59 -2.55 3.15
CA ILE A 130 -6.04 -1.85 1.99
C ILE A 130 -6.62 -0.45 2.01
N TYR A 131 -5.80 0.53 2.38
CA TYR A 131 -6.11 1.95 2.26
C TYR A 131 -5.89 2.35 0.81
N MET A 132 -6.96 2.60 0.09
CA MET A 132 -6.90 2.83 -1.35
C MET A 132 -7.43 4.21 -1.70
N THR A 133 -6.64 4.97 -2.44
CA THR A 133 -7.11 6.14 -3.18
C THR A 133 -7.49 5.68 -4.58
N LEU A 134 -8.78 5.61 -4.88
CA LEU A 134 -9.29 5.34 -6.23
C LEU A 134 -9.19 6.63 -7.04
N VAL A 135 -8.48 6.57 -8.17
CA VAL A 135 -8.25 7.71 -9.05
C VAL A 135 -8.93 7.47 -10.40
N SER A 136 -9.60 8.48 -10.93
CA SER A 136 -10.22 8.43 -12.26
C SER A 136 -10.05 9.76 -12.98
N GLY A 137 -10.40 9.80 -14.26
CA GLY A 137 -10.15 10.97 -15.12
C GLY A 137 -8.73 10.96 -15.68
N GLY A 138 -8.13 12.14 -15.78
CA GLY A 138 -6.80 12.36 -16.34
C GLY A 138 -6.77 12.53 -17.87
N PRO A 139 -5.59 12.83 -18.43
CA PRO A 139 -5.43 13.03 -19.86
C PRO A 139 -5.73 11.75 -20.67
N LYS A 140 -6.39 11.88 -21.82
CA LYS A 140 -6.71 10.72 -22.69
C LYS A 140 -5.49 9.95 -23.20
N THR A 141 -4.33 10.59 -23.23
CA THR A 141 -3.05 9.99 -23.67
C THR A 141 -2.32 9.24 -22.56
N HIS A 142 -2.89 9.19 -21.36
CA HIS A 142 -2.24 8.60 -20.21
C HIS A 142 -2.22 7.06 -20.31
N SER A 143 -1.11 6.45 -19.90
CA SER A 143 -0.91 5.00 -19.91
C SER A 143 -0.23 4.53 -18.63
N PHE A 144 -0.32 3.23 -18.36
CA PHE A 144 0.23 2.60 -17.16
C PHE A 144 1.05 1.37 -17.57
N ASP A 145 2.17 1.14 -16.89
CA ASP A 145 3.00 -0.06 -17.07
C ASP A 145 3.06 -0.93 -15.81
N THR A 146 2.61 -0.38 -14.69
CA THR A 146 2.64 -1.01 -13.38
C THR A 146 1.23 -1.01 -12.82
N PHE A 147 0.74 -2.18 -12.42
CA PHE A 147 -0.63 -2.39 -12.02
C PHE A 147 -0.73 -2.98 -10.62
N PHE A 148 -1.77 -2.59 -9.88
CA PHE A 148 -2.14 -3.25 -8.65
C PHE A 148 -2.73 -4.64 -8.95
N PRO A 149 -2.41 -5.68 -8.17
CA PRO A 149 -3.06 -6.99 -8.28
C PRO A 149 -4.58 -6.89 -8.08
N GLU A 150 -5.31 -7.89 -8.57
CA GLU A 150 -6.74 -8.01 -8.32
C GLU A 150 -7.01 -8.23 -6.82
N ILE A 151 -8.09 -7.62 -6.33
CA ILE A 151 -8.56 -7.80 -4.95
C ILE A 151 -9.63 -8.87 -4.99
N ASP A 152 -9.47 -9.92 -4.18
CA ASP A 152 -10.51 -10.92 -3.98
C ASP A 152 -11.63 -10.32 -3.11
N GLU A 153 -12.75 -9.96 -3.75
CA GLU A 153 -13.91 -9.37 -3.07
C GLU A 153 -14.67 -10.36 -2.17
N THR A 154 -14.40 -11.66 -2.29
CA THR A 154 -14.90 -12.66 -1.32
C THR A 154 -14.15 -12.58 0.01
N VAL A 155 -12.92 -12.04 -0.01
CA VAL A 155 -12.05 -11.87 1.16
C VAL A 155 -12.13 -10.44 1.71
N TYR A 156 -12.17 -9.43 0.84
CA TYR A 156 -12.18 -8.03 1.26
C TYR A 156 -13.42 -7.28 0.77
N SER A 157 -14.16 -6.68 1.70
CA SER A 157 -15.28 -5.80 1.38
C SER A 157 -14.82 -4.34 1.30
N LYS A 158 -15.32 -3.63 0.28
CA LYS A 158 -15.04 -2.20 0.07
C LYS A 158 -15.94 -1.36 0.99
N ARG A 159 -15.34 -0.52 1.81
CA ARG A 159 -16.02 0.53 2.59
C ARG A 159 -15.53 1.90 2.14
N ILE A 160 -16.46 2.78 1.79
CA ILE A 160 -16.13 4.18 1.50
C ILE A 160 -15.79 4.87 2.83
N CYS A 161 -14.53 5.28 2.97
CA CYS A 161 -14.01 5.84 4.20
C CYS A 161 -13.21 7.11 3.89
N GLY A 162 -13.88 8.25 3.93
CA GLY A 162 -13.25 9.56 3.74
C GLY A 162 -13.89 10.38 2.63
N GLY A 163 -13.21 11.48 2.28
CA GLY A 163 -13.64 12.39 1.24
C GLY A 163 -13.34 11.89 -0.17
N SER A 164 -14.03 12.50 -1.12
CA SER A 164 -13.65 12.53 -2.53
C SER A 164 -13.34 13.97 -2.92
N GLY A 165 -12.61 14.14 -4.01
CA GLY A 165 -12.29 15.46 -4.54
C GLY A 165 -11.76 15.39 -5.96
N GLU A 166 -11.34 16.53 -6.45
CA GLU A 166 -10.75 16.70 -7.77
C GLU A 166 -9.48 17.56 -7.62
N HIS A 167 -8.44 17.22 -8.38
CA HIS A 167 -7.19 17.98 -8.47
C HIS A 167 -6.71 17.92 -9.91
N ASP A 168 -6.62 19.09 -10.56
CA ASP A 168 -6.43 19.21 -12.00
C ASP A 168 -7.45 18.34 -12.77
N ASP A 169 -6.97 17.46 -13.68
CA ASP A 169 -7.81 16.55 -14.47
C ASP A 169 -8.19 15.27 -13.72
N TRP A 170 -7.77 15.09 -12.47
CA TRP A 170 -7.93 13.86 -11.71
C TRP A 170 -9.02 13.96 -10.67
N LYS A 171 -9.89 12.95 -10.59
CA LYS A 171 -10.82 12.74 -9.48
C LYS A 171 -10.26 11.67 -8.57
N TYR A 172 -10.46 11.82 -7.27
CA TYR A 172 -10.02 10.83 -6.30
C TYR A 172 -11.08 10.54 -5.23
N LYS A 173 -11.03 9.33 -4.69
CA LYS A 173 -11.87 8.88 -3.57
C LYS A 173 -11.08 7.99 -2.63
N PHE A 174 -11.13 8.28 -1.33
CA PHE A 174 -10.54 7.42 -0.31
C PHE A 174 -11.50 6.29 0.05
N VAL A 175 -11.03 5.05 -0.04
CA VAL A 175 -11.75 3.84 0.33
C VAL A 175 -10.85 2.93 1.15
N ILE A 176 -11.46 2.07 1.96
CA ILE A 176 -10.76 1.02 2.69
C ILE A 176 -11.37 -0.31 2.29
N TYR A 177 -10.52 -1.26 1.87
CA TYR A 177 -10.91 -2.65 1.77
C TYR A 177 -10.50 -3.36 3.05
N GLU A 178 -11.41 -4.07 3.69
CA GLU A 178 -11.15 -4.80 4.93
C GLU A 178 -11.84 -6.16 4.89
N ARG A 179 -11.31 -7.11 5.66
CA ARG A 179 -12.00 -8.40 5.81
C ARG A 179 -13.33 -8.17 6.54
N PRO A 180 -14.45 -8.76 6.06
CA PRO A 180 -15.71 -8.73 6.80
C PRO A 180 -15.49 -9.20 8.24
N THR A 181 -15.98 -8.44 9.21
CA THR A 181 -16.10 -8.93 10.58
C THR A 181 -17.24 -9.95 10.61
N SER A 182 -17.19 -10.93 11.52
CA SER A 182 -18.24 -11.94 11.68
C SER A 182 -19.66 -11.34 11.82
N GLU A 183 -19.79 -10.11 12.32
CA GLU A 183 -21.05 -9.37 12.47
C GLU A 183 -21.65 -8.88 11.13
N SER A 184 -20.83 -8.62 10.12
CA SER A 184 -21.32 -8.13 8.82
C SER A 184 -21.87 -9.25 7.92
N VAL A 185 -21.49 -10.51 8.18
CA VAL A 185 -22.00 -11.70 7.48
C VAL A 185 -23.44 -12.03 7.94
N GLN A 186 -23.72 -11.96 9.25
CA GLN A 186 -25.06 -12.21 9.80
C GLN A 186 -26.12 -11.21 9.31
N SER A 187 -25.71 -9.97 9.03
CA SER A 187 -26.61 -8.92 8.53
C SER A 187 -27.07 -9.19 7.08
N ILE A 188 -26.25 -9.86 6.27
CA ILE A 188 -26.56 -10.21 4.88
C ILE A 188 -27.45 -11.47 4.82
N GLU A 189 -27.18 -12.47 5.67
CA GLU A 189 -28.00 -13.69 5.74
C GLU A 189 -29.42 -13.42 6.27
N THR A 190 -29.58 -12.47 7.20
CA THR A 190 -30.90 -12.10 7.75
C THR A 190 -31.79 -11.42 6.70
N ILE A 191 -31.21 -10.71 5.73
CA ILE A 191 -31.96 -10.05 4.64
C ILE A 191 -32.34 -11.06 3.55
N SER A 192 -31.53 -12.12 3.33
CA SER A 192 -31.79 -13.14 2.33
C SER A 192 -32.83 -14.21 2.74
N GLN A 193 -33.19 -14.31 4.03
CA GLN A 193 -34.22 -15.22 4.52
C GLN A 193 -35.58 -14.54 4.79
N GLY A 194 -35.72 -13.27 4.41
CA GLY A 194 -36.93 -12.47 4.61
C GLY A 194 -37.79 -12.27 3.35
N HIS A 195 -37.87 -13.26 2.46
CA HIS A 195 -38.83 -13.30 1.34
C HIS A 195 -39.47 -14.69 1.23
#